data_AF-A0A0A2M1I5-F1
#
_entry.id   AF-A0A0A2M1I5-F1
#
_cell.length_a   1.000
_cell.length_b   1.000
_cell.length_c   1.000
_cell.angle_alpha   90.00
_cell.angle_beta   90.00
_cell.angle_gamma   90.00
#
_symmetry.space_group_name_H-M   'P 1'
#
loop_
_entity.id
_entity.type
_entity.pdbx_description
1 polymer ?
#
loop_
_entity_poly.entity_id
_entity_poly.type
_entity_poly.pdbx_seq_one_letter_code
_entity_poly.pdbx_strand_id
1 'polypeptide(L)' 'MEKFIEDYTNALGIPIKDALMQMMSQFGGIPMGRSAGPDEIASLVHFLVSPSAAYHTGTNYLIDGGSLPVV' A
#
# COMPACT_ATOMS: atom_id res chain seq x y z
N MET A 1 8.03 -1.99 -12.58
CA MET A 1 7.40 -0.67 -12.30
C MET A 1 7.42 0.20 -13.54
N GLU A 2 8.55 0.31 -14.24
CA GLU A 2 8.67 1.08 -15.51
C GLU A 2 7.63 0.68 -16.56
N LYS A 3 7.51 -0.62 -16.89
CA LYS A 3 6.52 -1.11 -17.85
C LYS A 3 5.07 -0.76 -17.48
N PHE A 4 4.75 -0.81 -16.19
CA PHE A 4 3.41 -0.45 -15.70
C PHE A 4 3.13 1.05 -15.90
N ILE A 5 4.14 1.90 -15.67
CA ILE A 5 4.03 3.34 -15.90
C ILE A 5 3.88 3.62 -17.39
N GLU A 6 4.66 2.98 -18.26
CA GLU A 6 4.51 3.10 -19.73
C GLU A 6 3.12 2.69 -20.21
N ASP A 7 2.63 1.53 -19.78
CA ASP A 7 1.30 1.04 -20.14
C ASP A 7 0.19 2.01 -19.69
N TYR A 8 0.32 2.56 -18.47
CA TYR A 8 -0.62 3.55 -17.91
C TYR A 8 -0.59 4.89 -18.66
N THR A 9 0.60 5.36 -19.00
CA THR A 9 0.84 6.60 -19.76
C THR A 9 0.21 6.49 -21.16
N ASN A 10 0.43 5.36 -21.84
CA ASN A 10 -0.13 5.08 -23.17
C ASN A 10 -1.66 4.98 -23.15
N ALA A 11 -2.24 4.36 -22.11
CA ALA A 11 -3.69 4.24 -21.97
C ALA A 11 -4.39 5.58 -21.75
N LEU A 12 -3.74 6.52 -21.06
CA LEU A 12 -4.30 7.84 -20.73
C LEU A 12 -3.92 8.93 -21.74
N GLY A 13 -2.92 8.69 -22.59
CA GLY A 13 -2.44 9.67 -23.57
C GLY A 13 -1.80 10.92 -22.95
N ILE A 14 -1.33 10.82 -21.70
CA ILE A 14 -0.72 11.92 -20.94
C ILE A 14 0.78 11.66 -20.73
N PRO A 15 1.64 12.67 -20.56
CA PRO A 15 3.05 12.48 -20.24
C PRO A 15 3.28 11.66 -18.95
N ILE A 16 4.41 10.92 -18.87
CA ILE A 16 4.78 10.10 -17.68
C ILE A 16 4.69 10.87 -16.38
N LYS A 17 5.14 12.14 -16.39
CA LYS A 17 5.10 13.01 -15.22
C LYS A 17 3.66 13.25 -14.73
N ASP A 18 2.73 13.45 -15.66
CA ASP A 18 1.32 13.69 -15.36
C ASP A 18 0.62 12.40 -14.94
N ALA A 19 0.97 11.27 -15.57
CA ALA A 19 0.51 9.94 -15.16
C ALA A 19 0.96 9.61 -13.73
N LEU A 20 2.22 9.90 -13.37
CA LEU A 20 2.74 9.72 -12.02
C LEU A 20 2.03 10.63 -11.00
N MET A 21 1.87 11.92 -11.31
CA MET A 21 1.16 12.85 -10.43
C MET A 21 -0.30 12.41 -10.24
N GLN A 22 -0.96 11.97 -11.30
CA GLN A 22 -2.34 11.52 -11.24
C GLN A 22 -2.47 10.21 -10.44
N MET A 23 -1.55 9.25 -10.63
CA MET A 23 -1.44 8.06 -9.79
C MET A 23 -1.29 8.43 -8.32
N MET A 24 -0.32 9.29 -7.99
CA MET A 24 -0.06 9.72 -6.61
C MET A 24 -1.28 10.44 -6.02
N SER A 25 -2.04 11.18 -6.83
CA SER A 25 -3.27 11.84 -6.39
C SER A 25 -4.44 10.86 -6.17
N GLN A 26 -4.55 9.80 -6.98
CA GLN A 26 -5.61 8.78 -6.86
C GLN A 26 -5.42 7.86 -5.66
N PHE A 27 -4.18 7.64 -5.21
CA PHE A 27 -3.91 6.88 -3.98
C PHE A 27 -4.20 7.66 -2.69
N GLY A 28 -4.80 8.85 -2.76
CA GLY A 28 -5.21 9.66 -1.60
C GLY A 28 -4.06 10.17 -0.73
N GLY A 29 -2.81 9.85 -1.11
CA GLY A 29 -1.66 9.93 -0.22
C GLY A 29 -1.75 8.88 0.89
N ILE A 30 -0.63 8.28 1.26
CA ILE A 30 -0.54 7.48 2.48
C ILE A 30 -0.52 8.49 3.64
N PRO A 31 -1.46 8.47 4.61
CA PRO A 31 -1.44 9.42 5.73
C PRO A 31 -0.14 9.41 6.55
N MET A 32 0.51 8.26 6.68
CA MET A 32 1.87 8.17 7.25
C MET A 32 2.97 8.88 6.43
N GLY A 33 2.66 9.37 5.23
CA GLY A 33 3.58 10.10 4.36
C GLY A 33 4.65 9.25 3.65
N ARG A 34 4.60 7.93 3.81
CA ARG A 34 5.57 6.98 3.21
C ARG A 34 4.97 5.60 3.02
N SER A 35 5.55 4.82 2.10
CA SER A 35 5.29 3.39 2.02
C SER A 35 5.86 2.65 3.22
N ALA A 36 5.23 1.53 3.59
CA ALA A 36 5.77 0.61 4.58
C ALA A 36 6.97 -0.15 4.00
N GLY A 37 7.97 -0.40 4.85
CA GLY A 37 9.08 -1.30 4.55
C GLY A 37 8.72 -2.77 4.79
N PRO A 38 9.47 -3.72 4.21
CA PRO A 38 9.24 -5.16 4.44
C PRO A 38 9.26 -5.56 5.91
N ASP A 39 10.14 -4.94 6.71
CA ASP A 39 10.30 -5.25 8.14
C ASP A 39 9.04 -4.89 8.96
N GLU A 40 8.30 -3.87 8.54
CA GLU A 40 7.05 -3.47 9.20
C GLU A 40 5.93 -4.49 8.98
N ILE A 41 5.91 -5.10 7.79
CA ILE A 41 4.99 -6.20 7.48
C ILE A 41 5.42 -7.46 8.23
N ALA A 42 6.71 -7.78 8.20
CA ALA A 42 7.28 -8.94 8.88
C ALA A 42 7.05 -8.91 10.39
N SER A 43 7.04 -7.72 10.99
CA SER A 43 6.77 -7.55 12.43
C SER A 43 5.36 -8.02 12.82
N LEU A 44 4.33 -7.70 12.02
CA LEU A 44 2.98 -8.23 12.29
C LEU A 44 2.93 -9.74 12.09
N VAL A 45 3.55 -10.26 11.02
CA VAL A 45 3.61 -11.70 10.76
C VAL A 45 4.28 -12.42 11.93
N HIS A 46 5.39 -11.89 12.44
CA HIS A 46 6.10 -12.44 13.59
C HIS A 46 5.21 -12.52 14.85
N PHE A 47 4.42 -11.49 15.12
CA PHE A 47 3.43 -11.52 16.19
C PHE A 47 2.35 -12.59 15.95
N LEU A 48 1.78 -12.65 14.74
CA LEU A 48 0.68 -13.56 14.41
C LEU A 48 1.08 -15.05 14.48
N VAL A 49 2.34 -15.38 14.22
CA VAL A 49 2.86 -16.76 14.35
C VAL A 49 3.32 -17.10 15.78
N SER A 50 3.27 -16.15 16.70
CA SER A 50 3.68 -16.35 18.09
C SER A 50 2.57 -16.97 18.95
N PRO A 51 2.91 -17.60 20.10
CA PRO A 51 1.90 -18.08 21.06
C PRO A 51 0.95 -16.98 21.57
N SER A 52 1.39 -15.71 21.55
CA SER A 52 0.59 -14.58 22.01
C SER A 52 -0.64 -14.32 21.13
N ALA A 53 -0.63 -14.79 19.89
CA ALA A 53 -1.75 -14.65 18.95
C ALA A 53 -2.64 -15.90 18.89
N ALA A 54 -2.55 -16.83 19.85
CA ALA A 54 -3.20 -18.16 19.78
C ALA A 54 -4.73 -18.14 19.55
N TYR A 55 -5.42 -17.05 19.87
CA TYR A 55 -6.86 -16.91 19.67
C TYR A 55 -7.23 -15.93 18.55
N HIS A 56 -6.26 -15.46 17.77
CA HIS A 56 -6.47 -14.59 16.61
C HIS A 56 -6.61 -15.45 15.35
N THR A 57 -7.82 -15.53 14.81
CA THR A 57 -8.12 -16.25 13.56
C THR A 57 -9.31 -15.60 12.84
N GLY A 58 -9.50 -15.92 11.56
CA GLY A 58 -10.63 -15.41 10.76
C GLY A 58 -10.66 -13.89 10.56
N THR A 59 -9.51 -13.22 10.71
CA THR A 59 -9.40 -11.75 10.70
C THR A 59 -8.48 -11.28 9.57
N ASN A 60 -8.82 -10.16 8.93
CA ASN A 60 -7.95 -9.46 7.98
C ASN A 60 -7.25 -8.30 8.69
N TYR A 61 -5.94 -8.19 8.53
CA TYR A 61 -5.14 -7.09 9.07
C TYR A 61 -4.67 -6.17 7.94
N LEU A 62 -5.03 -4.89 8.01
CA LEU A 62 -4.55 -3.87 7.07
C LEU A 62 -3.24 -3.26 7.59
N ILE A 63 -2.25 -3.16 6.69
CA ILE A 63 -0.98 -2.46 6.93
C ILE A 63 -0.74 -1.51 5.76
N ASP A 64 -1.44 -0.38 5.74
CA ASP A 64 -1.51 0.51 4.58
C ASP A 64 -1.17 1.97 4.91
N GLY A 65 -0.65 2.23 6.10
CA GLY A 65 -0.31 3.56 6.57
C GLY A 65 -1.49 4.53 6.65
N GLY A 66 -2.73 4.00 6.70
CA GLY A 66 -3.98 4.77 6.77
C GLY A 66 -4.62 5.08 5.42
N SER A 67 -4.15 4.47 4.33
CA SER A 67 -4.64 4.74 2.97
C SER A 67 -6.14 4.43 2.82
N LEU A 68 -6.63 3.41 3.52
CA LEU A 68 -8.06 3.12 3.64
C LEU A 68 -8.66 3.93 4.79
N PRO A 69 -9.59 4.86 4.49
CA PRO A 69 -10.27 5.62 5.53
C PRO A 69 -11.17 4.69 6.35
N VAL A 70 -11.10 4.85 7.68
CA VAL A 70 -11.94 4.16 8.66
C VAL A 70 -12.71 5.20 9.47
N VAL A 71 -13.90 4.83 9.96
CA VAL A 71 -14.82 5.69 10.73
C VAL A 71 -14.51 5.70 12.22
#